data_AF-A0A818XV53-F1
#
_entry.id   AF-A0A818XV53-F1
#
_cell.length_a   1.000
_cell.length_b   1.000
_cell.length_c   1.000
_cell.angle_alpha   90.00
_cell.angle_beta   90.00
_cell.angle_gamma   90.00
#
_symmetry.space_group_name_H-M   'P 1'
#
loop_
_entity.id
_entity.type
_entity.pdbx_description
1 polymer ?
#
loop_
_entity_poly.entity_id
_entity_poly.type
_entity_poly.pdbx_seq_one_letter_code
_entity_poly.pdbx_strand_id
1 'polypeptide(L)'
;MKISSIFLIIIIIFIFINSINNFELPKEIRIGAIFDTYDTLSRQAFEYAVAKINAQTHIFKNSKIIINHINMVDAYDSYSAYRMGNKIENKISKKND
;
A
#
# COMPACT_ATOMS: atom_id res chain seq x y z
N MET A 1 -35.72 16.37 -31.60
CA MET A 1 -34.65 16.68 -30.61
C MET A 1 -34.47 15.64 -29.48
N LYS A 2 -35.02 14.41 -29.55
CA LYS A 2 -34.86 13.41 -28.47
C LYS A 2 -33.73 12.38 -28.71
N ILE A 3 -33.38 12.13 -29.98
CA ILE A 3 -32.35 11.17 -30.37
C ILE A 3 -30.93 11.61 -29.94
N SER A 4 -30.63 12.91 -29.95
CA SER A 4 -29.32 13.42 -29.50
C SER A 4 -29.09 13.21 -28.00
N SER A 5 -30.13 13.34 -27.17
CA SER A 5 -30.03 13.13 -25.73
C SER A 5 -29.80 11.66 -25.37
N ILE A 6 -30.42 10.72 -26.10
CA ILE A 6 -30.22 9.27 -25.89
C ILE A 6 -28.78 8.88 -26.24
N PHE A 7 -28.25 9.41 -27.35
CA PHE A 7 -26.88 9.14 -27.77
C PHE A 7 -25.84 9.65 -26.76
N LEU A 8 -26.08 10.83 -26.19
CA LEU A 8 -25.23 11.40 -25.14
C LEU A 8 -25.21 10.51 -23.87
N ILE A 9 -26.37 10.00 -23.44
CA ILE A 9 -26.47 9.14 -22.25
C ILE A 9 -25.69 7.84 -22.45
N ILE A 10 -25.76 7.24 -23.64
CA ILE A 10 -25.02 6.01 -23.96
C ILE A 10 -23.50 6.24 -23.88
N ILE A 11 -23.02 7.38 -24.40
CA ILE A 11 -21.60 7.75 -24.32
C ILE A 11 -21.15 7.92 -22.86
N ILE A 12 -21.96 8.59 -22.04
CA ILE A 12 -21.65 8.79 -20.61
C ILE A 12 -21.57 7.45 -19.88
N ILE A 13 -22.53 6.54 -20.10
CA ILE A 13 -22.52 5.20 -19.51
C ILE A 13 -21.28 4.42 -19.96
N PHE A 14 -20.91 4.51 -21.24
CA PHE A 14 -19.73 3.83 -21.77
C PHE A 14 -18.44 4.35 -21.14
N ILE A 15 -18.30 5.67 -20.95
CA ILE A 15 -17.16 6.27 -20.24
C ILE A 15 -17.12 5.82 -18.78
N PHE A 16 -18.28 5.77 -18.11
CA PHE A 16 -18.37 5.38 -16.70
C PHE A 16 -17.98 3.92 -16.48
N ILE A 17 -18.45 3.00 -17.34
CA ILE A 17 -18.10 1.57 -17.28
C ILE A 17 -16.59 1.36 -17.47
N ASN A 18 -15.97 2.11 -18.38
CA ASN A 18 -14.52 2.00 -18.62
C ASN A 18 -13.68 2.65 -17.49
N SER A 19 -14.19 3.66 -16.79
CA SER A 19 -13.48 4.29 -15.66
C SER A 19 -13.41 3.42 -14.42
N ILE A 20 -14.40 2.56 -14.18
CA ILE A 20 -14.47 1.72 -12.96
C ILE A 20 -13.36 0.65 -12.93
N ASN A 21 -12.83 0.25 -14.09
CA ASN A 21 -11.87 -0.84 -14.19
C ASN A 21 -10.40 -0.45 -13.91
N ASN A 22 -10.10 0.83 -13.67
CA ASN A 22 -8.70 1.30 -13.57
C ASN A 22 -8.17 1.46 -12.13
N PHE A 23 -8.94 1.10 -11.10
CA PHE A 23 -8.45 1.05 -9.72
C PHE A 23 -7.85 -0.32 -9.41
N GLU A 24 -6.79 -0.68 -10.13
CA GLU A 24 -5.96 -1.83 -9.76
C GLU A 24 -4.86 -1.38 -8.79
N LEU A 25 -4.73 -2.10 -7.68
CA LEU A 25 -3.59 -1.94 -6.79
C LEU A 25 -2.29 -2.33 -7.51
N PRO A 26 -1.15 -1.73 -7.15
CA PRO A 26 0.13 -2.14 -7.70
C PRO A 26 0.41 -3.62 -7.37
N LYS A 27 1.15 -4.31 -8.24
CA LYS A 27 1.52 -5.72 -8.04
C LYS A 27 2.28 -5.95 -6.73
N GLU A 28 3.08 -4.97 -6.31
CA GLU A 28 3.84 -5.02 -5.07
C GLU A 28 3.55 -3.77 -4.24
N ILE A 29 3.06 -3.98 -3.01
CA ILE A 29 2.86 -2.92 -2.02
C ILE A 29 4.02 -3.02 -1.03
N ARG A 30 4.99 -2.12 -1.12
CA ARG A 30 6.15 -2.11 -0.23
C ARG A 30 5.84 -1.30 1.02
N ILE A 31 5.96 -1.93 2.18
CA ILE A 31 5.78 -1.26 3.47
C ILE A 31 7.05 -1.34 4.31
N GLY A 32 7.26 -0.32 5.14
CA GLY A 32 8.28 -0.31 6.18
C GLY A 32 7.64 -0.13 7.55
N ALA A 33 8.35 -0.52 8.59
CA ALA A 33 7.92 -0.36 9.97
C ALA A 33 9.08 0.02 10.88
N ILE A 34 8.77 0.80 11.92
CA ILE A 34 9.69 1.17 12.99
C ILE A 34 9.05 0.70 14.29
N PHE A 35 9.80 -0.07 15.07
CA PHE A 35 9.38 -0.55 16.39
C PHE A 35 10.34 -0.06 17.46
N ASP A 36 9.85 -0.02 18.69
CA ASP A 36 10.74 0.06 19.84
C ASP A 36 11.63 -1.18 19.87
N THR A 37 12.91 -0.99 20.18
CA THR A 37 13.92 -2.03 20.34
C THR A 37 13.49 -3.14 21.27
N TYR A 38 12.69 -2.82 22.29
CA TYR A 38 12.21 -3.81 23.26
C TYR A 38 10.85 -4.41 22.89
N ASP A 39 10.13 -3.85 21.91
CA ASP A 39 8.81 -4.32 21.49
C ASP A 39 8.89 -5.39 20.39
N THR A 40 9.41 -6.55 20.79
CA THR A 40 9.52 -7.72 19.90
C THR A 40 8.17 -8.32 19.55
N LEU A 41 7.16 -8.16 20.42
CA LEU A 41 5.82 -8.72 20.21
C LEU A 41 5.10 -8.02 19.07
N SER A 42 5.12 -6.68 19.04
CA SER A 42 4.50 -5.92 17.94
C SER A 42 5.17 -6.21 16.61
N ARG A 43 6.49 -6.39 16.58
CA ARG A 43 7.21 -6.81 15.37
C ARG A 43 6.72 -8.17 14.86
N GLN A 44 6.63 -9.17 15.73
CA GLN A 44 6.17 -10.51 15.34
C GLN A 44 4.72 -10.48 14.87
N ALA A 45 3.85 -9.73 15.56
CA ALA A 45 2.48 -9.54 15.17
C ALA A 45 2.36 -8.89 13.78
N PHE A 46 3.19 -7.89 13.49
CA PHE A 46 3.26 -7.25 12.18
C PHE A 46 3.69 -8.22 11.08
N GLU A 47 4.80 -8.94 11.27
CA GLU A 47 5.30 -9.93 10.30
C GLU A 47 4.25 -11.03 10.04
N TYR A 48 3.59 -11.51 11.10
CA TYR A 48 2.51 -12.48 11.00
C TYR A 48 1.29 -11.93 10.27
N ALA A 49 0.88 -10.70 10.54
CA ALA A 49 -0.25 -10.07 9.85
C ALA A 49 0.01 -9.95 8.35
N VAL A 50 1.21 -9.51 7.96
CA VAL A 50 1.59 -9.43 6.54
C VAL A 50 1.58 -10.80 5.89
N ALA A 51 2.11 -11.83 6.54
CA ALA A 51 2.08 -13.19 6.03
C ALA A 51 0.64 -13.71 5.86
N LYS A 52 -0.23 -13.46 6.85
CA LYS A 52 -1.63 -13.90 6.83
C LYS A 52 -2.43 -13.20 5.72
N ILE A 53 -2.23 -11.90 5.54
CA ILE A 53 -2.90 -11.14 4.48
C ILE A 53 -2.42 -11.59 3.10
N ASN A 54 -1.11 -11.79 2.91
CA ASN A 54 -0.57 -12.28 1.65
C ASN A 54 -1.03 -13.70 1.29
N ALA A 55 -1.37 -14.53 2.28
CA ALA A 55 -1.95 -15.85 2.04
C ALA A 55 -3.42 -15.79 1.59
N GLN A 56 -4.10 -14.64 1.79
CA GLN A 56 -5.51 -14.44 1.46
C GLN A 56 -5.66 -13.78 0.09
N THR A 57 -5.71 -14.60 -0.97
CA THR A 57 -5.84 -14.16 -2.37
C THR A 57 -7.13 -13.39 -2.69
N HIS A 58 -8.14 -13.46 -1.82
CA HIS A 58 -9.39 -12.70 -1.98
C HIS A 58 -9.26 -11.23 -1.54
N ILE A 59 -8.28 -10.91 -0.68
CA ILE A 59 -8.04 -9.53 -0.21
C ILE A 59 -7.23 -8.78 -1.25
N PHE A 60 -6.14 -9.39 -1.72
CA PHE A 60 -5.28 -8.83 -2.76
C PHE A 60 -5.14 -9.82 -3.90
N LYS A 61 -6.02 -9.67 -4.91
CA LYS A 61 -6.11 -10.61 -6.03
C LYS A 61 -4.86 -10.60 -6.91
N ASN A 62 -4.29 -9.42 -7.14
CA ASN A 62 -3.16 -9.19 -8.04
C ASN A 62 -1.98 -8.47 -7.34
N SER A 63 -2.02 -8.34 -6.02
CA SER A 63 -1.06 -7.56 -5.25
C SER A 63 -0.47 -8.37 -4.10
N LYS A 64 0.79 -8.09 -3.76
CA LYS A 64 1.45 -8.68 -2.60
C LYS A 64 2.10 -7.60 -1.75
N ILE A 65 1.94 -7.70 -0.43
CA ILE A 65 2.65 -6.86 0.52
C ILE A 65 4.08 -7.37 0.68
N ILE A 66 5.05 -6.50 0.50
CA ILE A 66 6.47 -6.79 0.72
C ILE A 66 6.97 -5.92 1.86
N ILE A 67 7.43 -6.56 2.94
CA ILE A 67 8.15 -5.88 4.01
C ILE A 67 9.53 -5.50 3.45
N ASN A 68 9.77 -4.21 3.26
CA ASN A 68 11.03 -3.72 2.71
C ASN A 68 12.06 -3.50 3.81
N HIS A 69 11.66 -2.83 4.89
CA HIS A 69 12.54 -2.49 6.02
C HIS A 69 11.78 -2.54 7.35
N ILE A 70 12.35 -3.24 8.32
CA ILE A 70 11.96 -3.16 9.73
C ILE A 70 13.15 -2.60 10.49
N ASN A 71 12.94 -1.52 11.23
CA ASN A 71 13.98 -0.90 12.04
C ASN A 71 13.55 -0.85 13.50
N MET A 72 14.51 -1.12 14.38
CA MET A 72 14.36 -0.96 15.82
C MET A 72 14.97 0.38 16.22
N VAL A 73 14.27 1.17 17.02
CA VAL A 73 14.77 2.42 17.60
C VAL A 73 14.44 2.45 19.09
N ASP A 74 15.19 3.19 19.88
CA ASP A 74 14.85 3.40 21.29
C ASP A 74 13.64 4.35 21.36
N ALA A 75 12.63 4.02 22.15
CA ALA A 75 11.43 4.85 22.32
C ALA A 75 11.74 6.26 22.84
N TYR A 76 12.84 6.43 23.58
CA TYR A 76 13.24 7.74 24.11
C TYR A 76 14.04 8.58 23.09
N ASP A 77 14.44 8.00 21.96
CA ASP A 77 15.20 8.70 20.91
C ASP A 77 14.32 9.04 19.71
N SER A 78 13.52 10.10 19.88
CA SER A 78 12.64 10.64 18.83
C SER A 78 13.42 11.13 17.59
N TYR A 79 14.67 11.56 17.75
CA TYR A 79 15.51 11.98 16.64
C TYR A 79 15.94 10.78 15.78
N SER A 80 16.33 9.67 16.40
CA SER A 80 16.62 8.42 15.69
C SER A 80 15.38 7.87 14.98
N ALA A 81 14.20 7.91 15.62
CA ALA A 81 12.94 7.53 14.99
C ALA A 81 12.66 8.36 13.73
N TYR A 82 12.80 9.69 13.82
CA TYR A 82 12.64 10.60 12.67
C TYR A 82 13.62 10.29 11.53
N ARG A 83 14.93 10.19 11.84
CA ARG A 83 15.94 9.88 10.81
C ARG A 83 15.70 8.54 10.15
N MET A 84 15.24 7.55 10.91
CA MET A 84 14.95 6.23 10.39
C MET A 84 13.70 6.23 9.50
N GLY A 85 12.67 6.99 9.86
CA GLY A 85 11.49 7.23 9.02
C GLY A 85 11.86 7.79 7.65
N ASN A 86 12.61 8.89 7.62
CA ASN A 86 13.10 9.50 6.38
C ASN A 86 13.96 8.54 5.54
N LYS A 87 14.76 7.69 6.19
CA LYS A 87 15.59 6.70 5.48
C LYS A 87 14.74 5.61 4.82
N ILE A 88 13.65 5.18 5.46
CA ILE A 88 12.71 4.22 4.88
C ILE A 88 12.00 4.86 3.68
N GLU A 89 11.47 6.06 3.83
CA GLU A 89 10.74 6.79 2.77
C GLU A 89 11.62 6.98 1.52
N ASN A 90 12.83 7.49 1.70
CA ASN A 90 13.77 7.69 0.59
C ASN A 90 14.11 6.39 -0.15
N LYS A 91 14.18 5.26 0.56
CA LYS A 91 14.45 3.95 -0.06
C LYS A 91 13.24 3.37 -0.78
N ILE A 92 12.03 3.63 -0.28
CA ILE A 92 10.79 3.22 -0.95
C ILE A 92 10.62 4.04 -2.24
N SER A 93 10.81 5.35 -2.17
CA SER A 93 10.70 6.26 -3.32
C SER A 93 11.70 5.93 -4.43
N LYS A 94 12.99 5.78 -4.11
CA LYS A 94 14.04 5.50 -5.12
C LYS A 94 13.95 4.14 -5.82
N LYS A 95 13.14 3.21 -5.32
CA LYS A 95 12.98 1.87 -5.91
C LYS A 95 11.74 1.79 -6.83
N ASN A 96 10.94 2.85 -6.87
CA ASN A 96 9.77 2.97 -7.71
C ASN A 96 10.03 3.78 -9.00
N ASP A 97 11.24 4.35 -9.14
CA ASP A 97 11.80 4.91 -10.37
C ASP A 97 12.59 3.82 -11.14
#